data_AF-A0A075KB14-F1
#
_entry.id   AF-A0A075KB14-F1
#
_cell.length_a   1.000
_cell.length_b   1.000
_cell.length_c   1.000
_cell.angle_alpha   90.00
_cell.angle_beta   90.00
_cell.angle_gamma   90.00
#
_symmetry.space_group_name_H-M   'P 1'
#
loop_
_entity.id
_entity.type
_entity.pdbx_description
1 polymer ?
#
loop_
_entity_poly.entity_id
_entity_poly.type
_entity_poly.pdbx_seq_one_letter_code
_entity_poly.pdbx_strand_id
1 'polypeptide(L)'
;MNCHKNHDCLATCGVLNLEELEKKANRAIEFPQLAPLTGNAIALFTMFVLQEIIEQQAVNPVANFSNIIELSNSIASLNSSIKTIQ
;
A
#
# COMPACT_ATOMS: atom_id res chain seq x y z
N MET A 1 25.74 -9.62 38.73
CA MET A 1 26.42 -9.36 37.45
C MET A 1 26.16 -10.52 36.51
N ASN A 2 25.36 -10.31 35.46
CA ASN A 2 25.22 -11.16 34.26
C ASN A 2 23.94 -10.73 33.54
N CYS A 3 23.85 -10.53 32.23
CA CYS A 3 24.82 -10.34 31.15
C CYS A 3 23.96 -9.77 30.01
N HIS A 4 24.31 -8.60 29.48
CA HIS A 4 23.72 -8.08 28.24
C HIS A 4 24.10 -9.03 27.09
N LYS A 5 23.12 -9.48 26.30
CA LYS A 5 23.31 -9.98 24.93
C LYS A 5 22.22 -9.29 24.09
N ASN A 6 22.52 -8.14 23.50
CA ASN A 6 23.04 -7.97 22.14
C ASN A 6 22.23 -8.71 21.07
N HIS A 7 21.63 -7.88 20.21
CA HIS A 7 21.70 -7.96 18.74
C HIS A 7 21.00 -9.17 18.09
N ASP A 8 20.02 -8.89 17.22
CA ASP A 8 20.08 -9.31 15.82
C ASP A 8 18.91 -8.74 15.00
N CYS A 9 19.23 -7.70 14.23
CA CYS A 9 18.66 -7.50 12.91
C CYS A 9 19.16 -8.63 11.99
N LEU A 10 18.28 -9.49 11.46
CA LEU A 10 18.18 -9.80 10.03
C LEU A 10 17.22 -10.98 9.77
N ALA A 11 16.33 -10.77 8.80
CA ALA A 11 15.95 -11.71 7.75
C ALA A 11 15.81 -13.20 8.11
N THR A 12 14.55 -13.64 8.31
CA THR A 12 14.11 -14.90 7.69
C THR A 12 12.70 -14.73 7.14
N CYS A 13 12.61 -14.88 5.82
CA CYS A 13 11.39 -15.24 5.12
C CYS A 13 11.02 -16.65 5.60
N GLY A 14 10.35 -16.73 6.75
CA GLY A 14 10.01 -17.98 7.43
C GLY A 14 8.50 -18.01 7.66
N VAL A 15 7.88 -19.12 7.29
CA VAL A 15 6.45 -19.41 7.50
C VAL A 15 6.06 -18.96 8.91
N LEU A 16 5.24 -17.91 9.01
CA LEU A 16 4.70 -17.45 10.29
C LEU A 16 4.00 -18.63 10.96
N ASN A 17 4.35 -18.92 12.22
CA ASN A 17 3.62 -19.95 12.95
C ASN A 17 2.17 -19.48 13.14
N LEU A 18 1.22 -20.43 13.23
CA LEU A 18 -0.22 -20.11 13.27
C LEU A 18 -0.58 -19.20 14.47
N GLU A 19 0.08 -19.37 15.61
CA GLU A 19 -0.11 -18.59 16.83
C GLU A 19 0.39 -17.14 16.71
N GLU A 20 1.47 -16.91 15.96
CA GLU A 20 1.98 -15.57 15.64
C GLU A 20 1.09 -14.85 14.62
N LEU A 21 0.55 -15.59 13.65
CA LEU A 21 -0.46 -15.10 12.72
C LEU A 21 -1.72 -14.67 13.47
N GLU A 22 -2.20 -15.50 14.40
CA GLU A 22 -3.36 -15.21 15.24
C GLU A 22 -3.11 -14.00 16.15
N LYS A 23 -1.95 -13.90 16.81
CA LYS A 23 -1.59 -12.71 17.61
C LYS A 23 -1.50 -11.44 16.77
N LYS A 24 -0.95 -11.51 15.56
CA LYS A 24 -0.92 -10.35 14.64
C LYS A 24 -2.31 -9.97 14.14
N ALA A 25 -3.15 -10.95 13.81
CA ALA A 25 -4.54 -10.72 13.42
C ALA A 25 -5.34 -10.08 14.56
N ASN A 26 -5.19 -10.57 15.79
CA ASN A 26 -5.85 -10.00 16.97
C ASN A 26 -5.37 -8.57 17.26
N ARG A 27 -4.08 -8.26 17.11
CA ARG A 27 -3.59 -6.87 17.20
C ARG A 27 -4.12 -5.97 16.08
N ALA A 28 -4.36 -6.50 14.88
CA ALA A 28 -5.00 -5.72 13.82
C ALA A 28 -6.47 -5.40 14.14
N ILE A 29 -7.16 -6.30 14.87
CA ILE A 29 -8.51 -6.06 15.40
C ILE A 29 -8.49 -4.96 16.47
N GLU A 30 -7.39 -4.81 17.24
CA GLU A 30 -7.25 -3.74 18.25
C GLU A 30 -7.14 -2.33 17.64
N PHE A 31 -6.72 -2.22 16.38
CA PHE A 31 -6.58 -0.93 15.68
C PHE A 31 -7.33 -0.92 14.33
N PRO A 32 -8.66 -1.07 14.34
CA PRO A 32 -9.44 -1.21 13.11
C PRO A 32 -9.37 0.04 12.22
N GLN A 33 -9.00 1.20 12.77
CA GLN A 33 -8.80 2.45 12.04
C GLN A 33 -7.45 2.54 11.31
N LEU A 34 -6.42 1.76 11.70
CA LEU A 34 -5.11 1.78 11.04
C LEU A 34 -5.13 1.10 9.67
N ALA A 35 -5.93 0.03 9.52
CA ALA A 35 -6.06 -0.68 8.24
C ALA A 35 -6.62 0.21 7.11
N PRO A 36 -7.76 0.92 7.26
CA PRO A 36 -8.24 1.84 6.23
C PRO A 36 -7.30 3.02 6.03
N LEU A 37 -6.63 3.52 7.08
CA LEU A 37 -5.63 4.59 6.95
C LEU A 37 -4.45 4.16 6.08
N THR A 38 -3.91 2.97 6.33
CA THR A 38 -2.79 2.40 5.56
C THR A 38 -3.22 2.13 4.12
N GLY A 39 -4.40 1.54 3.92
CA GLY A 39 -4.96 1.31 2.59
C GLY A 39 -5.16 2.60 1.78
N ASN A 40 -5.70 3.64 2.41
CA ASN A 40 -5.87 4.96 1.79
C ASN A 40 -4.51 5.58 1.42
N ALA A 41 -3.51 5.49 2.30
CA ALA A 41 -2.18 6.02 2.03
C ALA A 41 -1.53 5.34 0.81
N ILE A 42 -1.67 4.01 0.70
CA ILE A 42 -1.20 3.26 -0.46
C ILE A 42 -1.94 3.71 -1.73
N ALA A 43 -3.27 3.81 -1.69
CA ALA A 43 -4.07 4.24 -2.84
C ALA A 43 -3.67 5.63 -3.33
N LEU A 44 -3.50 6.59 -2.42
CA LEU A 44 -3.06 7.96 -2.75
C LEU A 44 -1.66 7.98 -3.34
N PHE A 45 -0.71 7.25 -2.75
CA PHE A 45 0.65 7.15 -3.29
C PHE A 45 0.63 6.56 -4.71
N THR A 46 -0.12 5.49 -4.94
CA THR A 46 -0.27 4.89 -6.27
C THR A 46 -0.89 5.88 -7.26
N MET A 47 -1.90 6.67 -6.85
CA MET A 47 -2.49 7.69 -7.71
C MET A 47 -1.47 8.74 -8.16
N PHE A 48 -0.56 9.20 -7.28
CA PHE A 48 0.50 10.13 -7.66
C PHE A 48 1.45 9.53 -8.71
N VAL A 49 1.86 8.28 -8.53
CA VAL A 49 2.70 7.57 -9.51
C VAL A 49 1.99 7.47 -10.86
N LEU A 50 0.70 7.14 -10.88
CA LEU A 50 -0.07 7.05 -12.13
C LEU A 50 -0.23 8.42 -12.82
N GLN A 51 -0.34 9.51 -12.06
CA GLN A 51 -0.37 10.87 -12.62
C GLN A 51 0.95 11.21 -13.32
N GLU A 52 2.10 10.90 -12.72
CA GLU A 52 3.41 11.08 -13.38
C GLU A 52 3.51 10.26 -14.67
N ILE A 53 2.99 9.03 -14.68
CA ILE A 53 2.96 8.19 -15.88
C ILE A 53 2.06 8.82 -16.96
N ILE A 54 0.90 9.38 -16.59
CA ILE A 54 0.04 10.11 -17.55
C ILE A 54 0.80 11.29 -18.17
N GLU A 55 1.53 12.06 -17.37
CA GLU A 55 2.35 13.18 -17.88
C GLU A 55 3.38 12.70 -18.91
N GLN A 56 4.01 11.54 -18.67
CA GLN A 56 4.92 10.92 -19.64
C GLN A 56 4.21 10.47 -20.91
N GLN A 57 2.99 9.91 -20.81
CA GLN A 57 2.20 9.52 -21.98
C GLN A 57 1.73 10.74 -22.79
N ALA A 58 1.49 11.86 -22.12
CA ALA A 58 1.00 13.11 -22.72
C ALA A 58 2.00 13.80 -23.66
N VAL A 59 3.26 13.32 -23.74
CA VAL A 59 4.23 13.78 -24.74
C VAL A 59 3.76 13.49 -26.18
N ASN A 60 3.03 12.38 -26.38
CA ASN A 60 2.35 12.09 -27.65
C ASN A 60 0.92 11.59 -27.39
N PRO A 61 -0.02 12.51 -27.10
CA PRO A 61 -1.32 12.15 -26.54
C PRO A 61 -2.24 11.48 -27.57
N VAL A 62 -2.04 11.73 -28.87
CA VAL A 62 -2.81 11.08 -29.94
C VAL A 62 -2.39 9.61 -30.09
N ALA A 63 -1.08 9.35 -30.09
CA ALA A 63 -0.57 7.98 -30.18
C ALA A 63 -0.84 7.17 -28.91
N ASN A 64 -0.82 7.82 -27.75
CA ASN A 64 -0.97 7.18 -26.44
C ASN A 64 -2.37 7.32 -25.84
N PHE A 65 -3.36 7.72 -26.63
CA PHE A 65 -4.71 8.04 -26.12
C PHE A 65 -5.33 6.89 -25.33
N SER A 66 -5.20 5.64 -25.80
CA SER A 66 -5.70 4.45 -25.09
C SER A 66 -5.05 4.31 -23.71
N ASN A 67 -3.73 4.44 -23.63
CA ASN A 67 -2.98 4.33 -22.36
C ASN A 67 -3.42 5.42 -21.38
N ILE A 68 -3.61 6.66 -21.85
CA ILE A 68 -4.06 7.77 -21.02
C ILE A 68 -5.45 7.48 -20.44
N ILE A 69 -6.37 6.95 -21.23
CA ILE A 69 -7.71 6.56 -20.77
C ILE A 69 -7.64 5.43 -19.73
N GLU A 70 -6.83 4.39 -19.98
CA GLU A 70 -6.66 3.27 -19.05
C GLU A 70 -6.07 3.70 -17.69
N LEU A 71 -5.04 4.55 -17.72
CA LEU A 71 -4.44 5.12 -16.52
C LEU A 71 -5.45 6.00 -15.77
N SER A 72 -6.21 6.82 -16.48
CA SER A 72 -7.25 7.68 -15.89
C SER A 72 -8.34 6.85 -15.20
N ASN A 73 -8.78 5.76 -15.82
CA ASN A 73 -9.76 4.83 -15.23
C ASN A 73 -9.19 4.11 -14.00
N SER A 74 -7.89 3.79 -14.01
CA SER A 74 -7.21 3.19 -12.86
C SER A 74 -7.15 4.17 -11.68
N ILE A 75 -6.85 5.46 -11.94
CA ILE A 75 -6.90 6.52 -10.92
C ILE A 75 -8.32 6.68 -10.36
N ALA A 76 -9.34 6.71 -11.23
CA ALA A 76 -10.74 6.81 -10.79
C ALA A 76 -11.14 5.63 -9.90
N SER A 77 -10.70 4.42 -10.24
CA SER A 77 -10.95 3.21 -9.46
C SER A 77 -10.26 3.27 -8.09
N LEU A 78 -8.99 3.70 -8.03
CA LEU A 78 -8.27 3.91 -6.77
C LEU A 78 -8.96 4.96 -5.90
N ASN A 79 -9.37 6.08 -6.47
CA ASN A 79 -10.09 7.13 -5.75
C ASN A 79 -11.40 6.60 -5.14
N SER A 80 -12.13 5.75 -5.87
CA SER A 80 -13.37 5.13 -5.36
C SER A 80 -13.13 4.13 -4.22
N SER A 81 -11.90 3.62 -4.07
CA SER A 81 -11.53 2.67 -3.02
C SER A 81 -11.13 3.32 -1.69
N ILE A 82 -10.90 4.64 -1.69
CA ILE A 82 -10.56 5.40 -0.48
C ILE A 82 -11.76 5.39 0.48
N LYS A 83 -11.52 4.95 1.71
CA LYS A 83 -12.55 4.90 2.76
C LYS A 83 -12.49 6.18 3.59
N THR A 84 -13.61 6.86 3.77
CA THR A 84 -13.70 7.94 4.76
C THR A 84 -13.55 7.35 6.16
N ILE A 85 -12.56 7.83 6.91
CA ILE A 85 -12.35 7.45 8.31
C ILE A 85 -13.10 8.48 9.14
N GLN A 86 -14.21 8.06 9.75
CA GLN A 86 -15.01 8.86 10.69
C GLN A 86 -14.63 8.51 12.12
#